data_AF-A0A3E2CLB3-F1
#
_entry.id   AF-A0A3E2CLB3-F1
#
_cell.length_a   1.000
_cell.length_b   1.000
_cell.length_c   1.000
_cell.angle_alpha   90.00
_cell.angle_beta   90.00
_cell.angle_gamma   90.00
#
_symmetry.space_group_name_H-M   'P 1'
#
loop_
_entity.id
_entity.type
_entity.pdbx_description
1 polymer ?
#
loop_
_entity_poly.entity_id
_entity_poly.type
_entity_poly.pdbx_seq_one_letter_code
_entity_poly.pdbx_strand_id
1 'polypeptide(L)'
;PTLIDGKWKLKIRDDTGDEPVWRDPENVVFKLGGNSIIPMPDDAAYSFIGEKPGTKLYVIPQTQNPDVPWLGWNTQEGGVLNELDRGANLSLEGVSGPGKLHVYLENGNNNPQQLWDSTKGYPQNSWIEAN
;
A
#
# COMPACT_ATOMS: atom_id res chain seq x y z
N PRO A 1 1.24 -8.41 -8.67
CA PRO A 1 2.13 -8.60 -9.84
C PRO A 1 1.37 -9.32 -10.97
N THR A 2 1.87 -9.26 -12.19
CA THR A 2 1.35 -10.03 -13.34
C THR A 2 2.52 -10.60 -14.14
N LEU A 3 2.35 -11.77 -14.76
CA LEU A 3 3.33 -12.39 -15.64
C LEU A 3 2.82 -12.37 -17.08
N ILE A 4 3.23 -11.37 -17.86
CA ILE A 4 2.79 -11.18 -19.26
C ILE A 4 3.97 -11.44 -20.18
N ASP A 5 3.82 -12.37 -21.12
CA ASP A 5 4.88 -12.81 -22.05
C ASP A 5 6.18 -13.25 -21.33
N GLY A 6 6.04 -13.92 -20.19
CA GLY A 6 7.16 -14.36 -19.35
C GLY A 6 7.90 -13.22 -18.63
N LYS A 7 7.35 -12.00 -18.62
CA LYS A 7 7.92 -10.83 -17.95
C LYS A 7 7.07 -10.39 -16.78
N TRP A 8 7.72 -10.25 -15.63
CA TRP A 8 7.11 -9.68 -14.43
C TRP A 8 6.78 -8.21 -14.64
N LYS A 9 5.55 -7.83 -14.31
CA LYS A 9 5.11 -6.43 -14.25
C LYS A 9 4.33 -6.19 -12.95
N LEU A 10 4.47 -5.00 -12.39
CA LEU A 10 3.57 -4.51 -11.37
C LEU A 10 2.39 -3.80 -12.05
N LYS A 11 1.18 -4.27 -11.78
CA LYS A 11 -0.07 -3.70 -12.29
C LYS A 11 -1.04 -3.46 -11.15
N ILE A 12 -2.00 -2.56 -11.38
CA ILE A 12 -3.14 -2.35 -10.50
C ILE A 12 -4.26 -3.28 -10.94
N ARG A 13 -4.73 -4.14 -10.03
CA ARG A 13 -6.01 -4.85 -10.18
C ARG A 13 -7.11 -3.91 -9.70
N ASP A 14 -7.91 -3.42 -10.63
CA ASP A 14 -9.03 -2.52 -10.35
C ASP A 14 -10.33 -3.30 -10.39
N ASP A 15 -10.91 -3.50 -9.21
CA ASP A 15 -12.18 -4.21 -8.99
C ASP A 15 -13.33 -3.23 -8.66
N THR A 16 -13.24 -1.96 -9.09
CA THR A 16 -14.28 -0.94 -8.81
C THR A 16 -15.51 -1.04 -9.71
N GLY A 17 -15.41 -1.79 -10.82
CA GLY A 17 -16.52 -2.09 -11.73
C GLY A 17 -17.08 -3.50 -11.54
N ASP A 18 -17.95 -3.92 -12.47
CA ASP A 18 -18.57 -5.24 -12.43
C ASP A 18 -17.56 -6.39 -12.56
N GLU A 19 -16.45 -6.15 -13.29
CA GLU A 19 -15.39 -7.13 -13.53
C GLU A 19 -14.00 -6.53 -13.25
N PRO A 20 -13.08 -7.28 -12.63
CA PRO A 20 -11.68 -6.90 -12.44
C PRO A 20 -10.95 -6.55 -13.74
N VAL A 21 -10.21 -5.44 -13.74
CA VAL A 21 -9.34 -5.07 -14.86
C VAL A 21 -7.92 -4.74 -14.41
N TRP A 22 -6.94 -5.12 -15.23
CA TRP A 22 -5.52 -4.84 -14.98
C TRP A 22 -5.09 -3.53 -15.65
N ARG A 23 -4.71 -2.54 -14.84
CA ARG A 23 -4.25 -1.23 -15.33
C ARG A 23 -2.75 -1.05 -15.13
N ASP A 24 -2.13 -0.31 -16.04
CA ASP A 24 -0.76 0.15 -15.87
C ASP A 24 -0.73 1.27 -14.82
N PRO A 25 0.15 1.21 -13.80
CA PRO A 25 0.14 2.17 -12.69
C PRO A 25 0.31 3.64 -13.13
N GLU A 26 1.02 3.87 -14.24
CA GLU A 26 1.22 5.22 -14.83
C GLU A 26 -0.08 5.88 -15.32
N ASN A 27 -1.13 5.08 -15.56
CA ASN A 27 -2.44 5.54 -16.03
C ASN A 27 -3.48 5.60 -14.91
N VAL A 28 -3.07 5.46 -13.64
CA VAL A 28 -3.96 5.40 -12.48
C VAL A 28 -3.61 6.49 -11.47
N VAL A 29 -4.64 7.17 -10.97
CA VAL A 29 -4.51 8.13 -9.86
C VAL A 29 -5.41 7.67 -8.72
N PHE A 30 -4.83 7.39 -7.56
CA PHE A 30 -5.59 7.20 -6.32
C PHE A 30 -5.89 8.55 -5.70
N LYS A 31 -7.17 8.94 -5.70
CA LYS A 31 -7.61 10.21 -5.12
C LYS A 31 -8.14 9.98 -3.71
N LEU A 32 -7.55 10.68 -2.75
CA LEU A 32 -7.98 10.69 -1.36
C LEU A 32 -8.83 11.93 -1.08
N GLY A 33 -10.11 11.70 -0.76
CA GLY A 33 -11.09 12.76 -0.46
C GLY A 33 -11.10 13.15 1.03
N GLY A 34 -12.00 14.04 1.42
CA GLY A 34 -12.13 14.47 2.83
C GLY A 34 -12.37 13.31 3.81
N ASN A 35 -13.04 12.25 3.36
CA ASN A 35 -13.36 11.06 4.17
C ASN A 35 -12.14 10.19 4.50
N SER A 36 -10.99 10.41 3.85
CA SER A 36 -9.73 9.76 4.21
C SER A 36 -8.95 10.55 5.27
N ILE A 37 -9.42 11.73 5.68
CA ILE A 37 -8.70 12.58 6.62
C ILE A 37 -9.00 12.11 8.04
N ILE A 38 -7.97 11.66 8.75
CA ILE A 38 -8.04 11.34 10.17
C ILE A 38 -7.02 12.18 10.97
N PRO A 39 -7.30 12.52 12.23
CA PRO A 39 -6.30 13.14 13.09
C PRO A 39 -5.21 12.12 13.43
N MET A 40 -3.95 12.57 13.41
CA MET A 40 -2.83 11.82 13.99
C MET A 40 -3.20 11.40 15.42
N PRO A 41 -3.17 10.09 15.75
CA PRO A 41 -3.56 9.62 17.07
C PRO A 41 -2.59 10.11 18.15
N ASP A 42 -3.13 10.33 19.35
CA ASP A 42 -2.34 10.57 20.56
C ASP A 42 -1.94 9.22 21.20
N ASP A 43 -1.21 8.42 20.42
CA ASP A 43 -0.76 7.09 20.80
C ASP A 43 0.71 6.91 20.39
N ALA A 44 1.55 6.57 21.38
CA ALA A 44 2.97 6.36 21.19
C ALA A 44 3.29 5.25 20.17
N ALA A 45 2.38 4.30 19.95
CA ALA A 45 2.51 3.25 18.95
C ALA A 45 2.65 3.79 17.51
N TYR A 46 2.12 5.00 17.24
CA TYR A 46 2.18 5.66 15.93
C TYR A 46 3.27 6.74 15.83
N SER A 47 4.09 6.92 16.87
CA SER A 47 5.13 7.97 16.93
C SER A 47 6.10 7.96 15.74
N PHE A 48 6.26 6.81 15.06
CA PHE A 48 7.08 6.68 13.85
C PHE A 48 6.61 7.54 12.67
N ILE A 49 5.35 8.00 12.65
CA ILE A 49 4.83 8.93 11.64
C ILE A 49 5.47 10.32 11.82
N GLY A 50 5.86 10.67 13.05
CA GLY A 50 6.59 11.90 13.34
C GLY A 50 5.79 13.20 13.25
N GLU A 51 4.45 13.11 13.19
CA GLU A 51 3.55 14.26 13.22
C GLU A 51 2.95 14.48 14.63
N LYS A 52 2.54 15.71 14.93
CA LYS A 52 1.91 16.03 16.22
C LYS A 52 0.51 15.40 16.32
N PRO A 53 0.06 14.95 17.51
CA PRO A 53 -1.31 14.53 17.72
C PRO A 53 -2.31 15.60 17.23
N GLY A 54 -3.36 15.15 16.54
CA GLY A 54 -4.37 16.03 15.92
C GLY A 54 -3.99 16.61 14.55
N THR A 55 -2.75 16.46 14.06
CA THR A 55 -2.39 16.81 12.67
C THR A 55 -3.28 16.03 11.71
N LYS A 56 -3.82 16.68 10.67
CA LYS A 56 -4.64 16.03 9.65
C LYS A 56 -3.77 15.15 8.75
N LEU A 57 -4.07 13.85 8.70
CA LEU A 57 -3.40 12.86 7.85
C LEU A 57 -4.38 12.35 6.80
N TYR A 58 -3.92 12.14 5.57
CA TYR A 58 -4.67 11.38 4.55
C TYR A 58 -4.28 9.91 4.68
N VAL A 59 -5.25 9.06 5.03
CA VAL A 59 -5.00 7.66 5.37
C VAL A 59 -5.89 6.75 4.54
N ILE A 60 -5.27 5.72 3.96
CA ILE A 60 -5.96 4.55 3.42
C ILE A 60 -5.96 3.49 4.53
N PRO A 61 -7.12 3.18 5.12
CA PRO A 61 -7.19 2.25 6.25
C PRO A 61 -7.01 0.79 5.80
N GLN A 62 -6.41 -0.03 6.67
CA GLN A 62 -6.29 -1.48 6.44
C GLN A 62 -7.67 -2.14 6.44
N THR A 63 -8.56 -1.71 7.34
CA THR A 63 -9.99 -2.08 7.32
C THR A 63 -10.73 -1.24 6.27
N GLN A 64 -11.50 -1.90 5.41
CA GLN A 64 -12.19 -1.22 4.31
C GLN A 64 -13.12 -0.10 4.80
N ASN A 65 -12.94 1.09 4.24
CA ASN A 65 -13.89 2.20 4.31
C ASN A 65 -14.43 2.42 2.89
N PRO A 66 -15.76 2.31 2.64
CA PRO A 66 -16.32 2.43 1.30
C PRO A 66 -16.10 3.79 0.63
N ASP A 67 -15.79 4.84 1.41
CA ASP A 67 -15.54 6.20 0.90
C ASP A 67 -14.06 6.49 0.60
N VAL A 68 -13.17 5.52 0.81
CA VAL A 68 -11.72 5.65 0.61
C VAL A 68 -11.23 4.50 -0.26
N PRO A 69 -10.31 4.72 -1.22
CA PRO A 69 -9.69 3.63 -1.97
C PRO A 69 -9.11 2.58 -1.02
N TRP A 70 -9.39 1.29 -1.25
CA TRP A 70 -8.89 0.20 -0.43
C TRP A 70 -7.75 -0.50 -1.16
N LEU A 71 -6.52 -0.19 -0.74
CA LEU A 71 -5.31 -0.70 -1.39
C LEU A 71 -4.75 -1.87 -0.61
N GLY A 72 -4.27 -2.86 -1.35
CA GLY A 72 -3.58 -4.02 -0.81
C GLY A 72 -2.67 -4.65 -1.86
N TRP A 73 -2.08 -5.77 -1.49
CA TRP A 73 -1.22 -6.55 -2.38
C TRP A 73 -2.01 -7.73 -2.94
N ASN A 74 -1.77 -8.08 -4.20
CA ASN A 74 -2.44 -9.20 -4.86
C ASN A 74 -1.42 -9.99 -5.70
N THR A 75 -1.38 -11.30 -5.48
CA THR A 75 -0.58 -12.26 -6.25
C THR A 75 -1.43 -13.24 -7.07
N GLN A 76 -2.73 -13.00 -7.18
CA GLN A 76 -3.73 -13.95 -7.70
C GLN A 76 -3.82 -14.01 -9.23
N GLU A 77 -2.91 -13.34 -9.95
CA GLU A 77 -2.84 -13.52 -11.40
C GLU A 77 -2.36 -14.95 -11.72
N GLY A 78 -3.01 -15.63 -12.65
CA GLY A 78 -2.82 -17.07 -12.87
C GLY A 78 -1.38 -17.46 -13.24
N GLY A 79 -0.69 -16.63 -14.04
CA GLY A 79 0.72 -16.84 -14.36
C GLY A 79 1.66 -16.61 -13.17
N VAL A 80 1.27 -15.75 -12.24
CA VAL A 80 2.06 -15.41 -11.04
C VAL A 80 2.04 -16.53 -10.01
N LEU A 81 0.87 -17.11 -9.72
CA LEU A 81 0.75 -18.17 -8.70
C LEU A 81 1.54 -19.44 -9.04
N ASN A 82 1.74 -19.71 -10.34
CA ASN A 82 2.52 -20.86 -10.78
C ASN A 82 4.04 -20.67 -10.59
N GLU A 83 4.50 -19.41 -10.52
CA GLU A 83 5.92 -19.07 -10.45
C GLU A 83 6.33 -18.55 -9.06
N LEU A 84 5.40 -18.00 -8.27
CA LEU A 84 5.65 -17.62 -6.88
C LEU A 84 5.47 -18.83 -5.97
N ASP A 85 6.54 -19.19 -5.26
CA ASP A 85 6.49 -20.23 -4.22
C ASP A 85 5.75 -19.73 -2.97
N ARG A 86 6.33 -18.77 -2.24
CA ARG A 86 5.80 -18.29 -0.95
C ARG A 86 5.43 -16.81 -0.92
N GLY A 87 5.86 -16.05 -1.91
CA GLY A 87 5.76 -14.60 -1.88
C GLY A 87 6.90 -13.93 -2.65
N ALA A 88 6.97 -12.61 -2.53
CA ALA A 88 7.99 -11.80 -3.19
C ALA A 88 8.39 -10.61 -2.33
N ASN A 89 9.58 -10.06 -2.61
CA ASN A 89 9.92 -8.73 -2.13
C ASN A 89 9.17 -7.69 -2.98
N LEU A 90 8.41 -6.84 -2.30
CA LEU A 90 7.90 -5.60 -2.86
C LEU A 90 8.73 -4.45 -2.31
N SER A 91 9.23 -3.61 -3.22
CA SER A 91 10.21 -2.58 -2.91
C SER A 91 9.64 -1.20 -3.18
N LEU A 92 9.79 -0.30 -2.21
CA LEU A 92 9.63 1.13 -2.43
C LEU A 92 10.96 1.68 -2.93
N GLU A 93 11.01 2.07 -4.20
CA GLU A 93 12.21 2.60 -4.86
C GLU A 93 12.37 4.12 -4.69
N GLY A 94 11.27 4.83 -4.42
CA GLY A 94 11.28 6.27 -4.28
C GLY A 94 9.87 6.85 -4.17
N VAL A 95 9.78 8.04 -3.59
CA VAL A 95 8.56 8.85 -3.53
C VAL A 95 8.91 10.27 -3.96
N SER A 96 8.08 10.86 -4.80
CA SER A 96 8.23 12.25 -5.26
C SER A 96 7.00 13.06 -4.89
N GLY A 97 7.21 14.24 -4.33
CA GLY A 97 6.17 15.14 -3.89
C GLY A 97 6.53 15.85 -2.58
N PRO A 98 5.77 16.88 -2.17
CA PRO A 98 6.05 17.64 -0.97
C PRO A 98 5.64 16.93 0.34
N GLY A 99 4.86 15.85 0.24
CA GLY A 99 4.37 15.08 1.38
C GLY A 99 5.29 13.90 1.73
N LYS A 100 5.06 13.32 2.91
CA LYS A 100 5.69 12.08 3.36
C LYS A 100 4.72 10.91 3.17
N LEU A 101 5.24 9.75 2.79
CA LEU A 101 4.51 8.49 2.73
C LEU A 101 5.01 7.58 3.85
N HIS A 102 4.07 7.09 4.66
CA HIS A 102 4.31 5.99 5.58
C HIS A 102 3.36 4.85 5.22
N VAL A 103 3.89 3.63 5.13
CA VAL A 103 3.11 2.41 4.93
C VAL A 103 3.41 1.48 6.10
N TYR A 104 2.37 0.95 6.72
CA TYR A 104 2.48 0.09 7.90
C TYR A 104 1.33 -0.94 7.93
N LEU A 105 1.51 -2.02 8.69
CA LEU A 105 0.49 -3.01 8.97
C LEU A 105 -0.04 -2.84 10.39
N GLU A 106 -1.36 -2.89 10.53
CA GLU A 106 -2.02 -2.98 11.83
C GLU A 106 -2.09 -4.45 12.27
N ASN A 107 -1.34 -4.81 13.31
CA ASN A 107 -1.18 -6.19 13.77
C ASN A 107 -2.13 -6.52 14.94
N GLY A 108 -3.40 -6.15 14.81
CA GLY A 108 -4.42 -6.35 15.86
C GLY A 108 -4.05 -5.62 17.15
N ASN A 109 -3.85 -6.37 18.24
CA ASN A 109 -3.51 -5.81 19.56
C ASN A 109 -2.02 -5.47 19.73
N ASN A 110 -1.19 -5.73 18.72
CA ASN A 110 0.23 -5.39 18.73
C ASN A 110 0.47 -4.00 18.11
N ASN A 111 1.65 -3.44 18.38
CA ASN A 111 2.07 -2.19 17.74
C ASN A 111 2.05 -2.31 16.21
N PRO A 112 1.72 -1.21 15.49
CA PRO A 112 1.82 -1.19 14.04
C PRO A 112 3.24 -1.49 13.58
N GLN A 113 3.36 -2.28 12.52
CA GLN A 113 4.64 -2.60 11.90
C GLN A 113 4.85 -1.66 10.72
N GLN A 114 5.78 -0.72 10.85
CA GLN A 114 6.18 0.13 9.72
C GLN A 114 6.87 -0.71 8.63
N LEU A 115 6.33 -0.66 7.41
CA LEU A 115 6.90 -1.28 6.22
C LEU A 115 7.83 -0.30 5.51
N TRP A 116 7.31 0.88 5.17
CA TRP A 116 8.04 1.91 4.43
C TRP A 116 7.85 3.32 5.01
N ASP A 117 8.88 4.13 4.84
CA ASP A 117 8.94 5.53 5.27
C ASP A 117 9.71 6.35 4.23
N SER A 118 9.04 7.23 3.50
CA SER A 118 9.66 7.98 2.41
C SER A 118 10.75 8.97 2.85
N THR A 119 10.93 9.19 4.15
CA THR A 119 11.99 10.04 4.70
C THR A 119 13.30 9.28 4.94
N LYS A 120 13.28 7.96 4.81
CA LYS A 120 14.45 7.08 4.92
C LYS A 120 15.06 6.78 3.55
N GLY A 121 16.23 6.14 3.55
CA GLY A 121 16.93 5.72 2.32
C GLY A 121 16.15 4.68 1.52
N TYR A 122 16.43 4.61 0.22
CA TYR A 122 15.85 3.66 -0.73
C TYR A 122 16.94 2.71 -1.28
N PRO A 123 16.59 1.51 -1.76
CA PRO A 123 15.25 0.91 -1.74
C PRO A 123 14.86 0.43 -0.34
N GLN A 124 13.56 0.37 -0.07
CA GLN A 124 13.01 -0.25 1.13
C GLN A 124 12.24 -1.51 0.75
N ASN A 125 12.71 -2.67 1.20
CA ASN A 125 12.15 -3.97 0.82
C ASN A 125 11.19 -4.46 1.89
N SER A 126 10.04 -5.00 1.48
CA SER A 126 9.13 -5.74 2.36
C SER A 126 8.77 -7.08 1.72
N TRP A 127 8.87 -8.15 2.50
CA TRP A 127 8.39 -9.46 2.08
C TRP A 127 6.87 -9.49 2.14
N ILE A 128 6.24 -9.84 1.02
CA ILE A 128 4.79 -10.00 0.90
C ILE A 128 4.52 -11.47 0.59
N GLU A 129 3.74 -12.12 1.45
CA GLU A 129 3.29 -13.49 1.22
C GLU A 129 2.33 -13.57 0.04
N ALA A 130 2.34 -14.71 -0.66
CA ALA A 130 1.36 -14.97 -1.71
C ALA A 130 -0.04 -15.19 -1.11
N ASN A 131 -1.05 -14.57 -1.74
CA ASN A 131 -2.49 -14.70 -1.48
C ASN A 131 -3.27 -15.20 -2.70
#